data_AF-X1D954-F1
#
_entry.id   AF-X1D954-F1
#
_cell.length_a   1.000
_cell.length_b   1.000
_cell.length_c   1.000
_cell.angle_alpha   90.00
_cell.angle_beta   90.00
_cell.angle_gamma   90.00
#
_symmetry.space_group_name_H-M   'P 1'
#
loop_
_entity.id
_entity.type
_entity.pdbx_description
1 polymer ?
#
loop_
_entity_poly.entity_id
_entity_poly.type
_entity_poly.pdbx_seq_one_letter_code
_entity_poly.pdbx_strand_id
1 'polypeptide(L)' 'QQYQYSEGVGEEHRQKFRKPEHITLLNILKPYKNMDLPFQIYLRDDVTGYTKIDKLYDYLDA' A
#
# COMPACT_ATOMS: atom_id res chain seq x y z
N GLN A 1 -18.24 28.20 10.90
CA GLN A 1 -16.96 28.75 10.41
C GLN A 1 -16.44 27.82 9.33
N GLN A 2 -16.22 28.32 8.11
CA GLN A 2 -15.62 27.54 7.03
C GLN A 2 -14.12 27.48 7.26
N TYR A 3 -13.58 26.26 7.41
CA TYR A 3 -12.13 26.07 7.41
C TYR A 3 -11.61 26.42 6.02
N GLN A 4 -10.87 27.52 5.94
CA GLN A 4 -10.14 27.93 4.76
C GLN A 4 -9.06 26.87 4.51
N TYR A 5 -9.29 25.98 3.55
CA TYR A 5 -8.33 24.99 3.07
C TYR A 5 -7.22 25.76 2.34
N SER A 6 -6.13 26.05 3.03
CA SER A 6 -4.92 26.57 2.38
C SER A 6 -4.36 25.45 1.50
N GLU A 7 -4.54 25.56 0.18
CA GLU A 7 -4.18 24.55 -0.83
C GLU A 7 -2.68 24.17 -0.89
N GLY A 8 -1.78 24.82 -0.14
CA GLY A 8 -0.33 24.66 -0.36
C GLY A 8 0.42 23.69 0.54
N VAL A 9 -0.02 23.43 1.77
CA VAL A 9 0.83 22.73 2.77
C VAL A 9 0.64 21.20 2.73
N GLY A 10 -0.52 20.72 2.28
CA GLY A 10 -0.84 19.29 2.27
C GLY A 10 -0.11 18.49 1.19
N GLU A 11 0.28 19.11 0.08
CA GLU A 11 0.75 18.41 -1.11
C GLU A 11 2.19 17.91 -0.97
N GLU A 12 3.09 18.72 -0.41
CA GLU A 12 4.47 18.30 -0.10
C GLU A 12 4.52 17.18 0.94
N HIS A 13 3.62 17.20 1.92
CA HIS A 13 3.47 16.12 2.89
C HIS A 13 2.87 14.87 2.26
N ARG A 14 1.89 15.02 1.37
CA ARG A 14 1.26 13.89 0.66
C ARG A 14 2.29 13.08 -0.14
N GLN A 15 3.25 13.75 -0.77
CA GLN A 15 4.33 13.05 -1.47
C GLN A 15 5.29 12.33 -0.51
N LYS A 16 5.58 12.89 0.67
CA LYS A 16 6.40 12.22 1.69
C LYS A 16 5.73 10.97 2.27
N PHE A 17 4.40 11.01 2.46
CA PHE A 17 3.64 9.88 3.02
C PHE A 17 3.17 8.86 1.98
N ARG A 18 3.46 9.06 0.69
CA ARG A 18 3.26 8.08 -0.38
C ARG A 18 4.30 6.96 -0.42
N LYS A 19 5.32 7.05 0.43
CA LYS A 19 6.35 6.01 0.59
C LYS A 19 6.00 5.15 1.82
N PRO A 20 6.32 3.85 1.81
CA PRO A 20 7.03 3.11 0.76
C PRO A 20 6.20 2.92 -0.51
N GLU A 21 6.88 2.87 -1.66
CA GLU A 21 6.24 2.61 -2.95
C GLU A 21 5.64 1.20 -2.98
N HIS A 22 4.60 1.01 -3.77
CA HIS A 22 3.90 -0.27 -3.93
C HIS A 22 4.89 -1.43 -4.19
N ILE A 23 5.89 -1.23 -5.06
CA ILE A 23 6.89 -2.24 -5.36
C ILE A 23 7.76 -2.61 -4.14
N THR A 24 8.07 -1.65 -3.28
CA THR A 24 8.80 -1.90 -2.02
C THR A 24 7.95 -2.75 -1.08
N LEU A 25 6.66 -2.45 -0.96
CA LEU A 25 5.72 -3.25 -0.17
C LEU A 25 5.61 -4.68 -0.69
N LEU A 26 5.48 -4.86 -2.01
CA LEU A 26 5.48 -6.19 -2.62
C LEU A 26 6.77 -6.97 -2.37
N ASN A 27 7.93 -6.30 -2.39
CA ASN A 27 9.22 -6.94 -2.10
C ASN A 27 9.34 -7.38 -0.63
N ILE A 28 8.80 -6.60 0.31
CA ILE A 28 8.72 -6.99 1.74
C ILE A 28 7.81 -8.21 1.89
N LEU A 29 6.70 -8.26 1.17
CA LEU A 29 5.70 -9.32 1.30
C LEU A 29 6.07 -10.62 0.56
N LYS A 30 6.90 -10.54 -0.47
CA LYS A 30 7.26 -11.67 -1.35
C LYS A 30 7.68 -12.95 -0.61
N PRO A 31 8.49 -12.91 0.47
CA PRO A 31 8.88 -14.12 1.18
C PRO A 31 7.71 -14.84 1.87
N TYR A 32 6.66 -14.11 2.24
CA TYR A 32 5.54 -14.64 3.02
C TYR A 32 4.42 -15.25 2.16
N LYS A 33 4.42 -15.03 0.83
CA LYS A 33 3.36 -15.50 -0.09
C LYS A 33 3.05 -16.99 0.06
N ASN A 34 4.08 -17.81 0.28
CA ASN A 34 3.97 -19.27 0.32
C ASN A 34 4.27 -19.86 1.71
N MET A 35 4.28 -19.02 2.76
CA MET A 35 4.47 -19.48 4.13
C MET A 35 3.13 -19.87 4.76
N ASP A 36 3.10 -21.02 5.45
CA ASP A 36 1.98 -21.39 6.30
C ASP A 36 2.06 -20.62 7.62
N LEU A 37 1.40 -19.46 7.67
CA LEU A 37 1.41 -18.56 8.82
C LEU A 37 0.12 -18.75 9.63
N PRO A 38 0.18 -18.67 10.98
CA PRO A 38 -1.01 -18.77 11.82
C PRO A 38 -1.91 -17.51 11.75
N PHE A 39 -1.62 -16.59 10.82
CA PHE A 39 -2.33 -15.34 10.62
C PHE A 39 -2.36 -14.97 9.13
N GLN A 40 -3.26 -14.04 8.79
CA GLN A 40 -3.41 -13.52 7.43
C GLN A 40 -2.69 -12.19 7.28
N ILE A 41 -2.05 -11.99 6.13
CA ILE A 41 -1.39 -10.72 5.79
C ILE A 41 -2.24 -9.96 4.77
N TYR A 42 -2.42 -8.67 5.05
CA TYR A 42 -3.11 -7.72 4.19
C TYR A 42 -2.20 -6.55 3.87
N LEU A 43 -2.21 -6.11 2.62
CA LEU A 43 -1.57 -4.87 2.17
C LEU A 43 -2.63 -3.79 1.99
N ARG A 44 -2.34 -2.59 2.51
CA ARG A 44 -3.09 -1.38 2.19
C ARG A 44 -2.18 -0.38 1.49
N ASP A 45 -2.50 -0.01 0.26
CA ASP A 45 -1.83 1.07 -0.45
C ASP A 45 -2.72 1.74 -1.50
N ASP A 46 -2.20 2.80 -2.12
CA ASP A 46 -2.92 3.59 -3.13
C ASP A 46 -3.11 2.83 -4.47
N VAL A 47 -2.41 1.70 -4.69
CA VAL A 47 -2.42 0.98 -5.97
C VAL A 47 -3.44 -0.15 -5.96
N THR A 48 -3.44 -0.96 -4.90
CA THR A 48 -4.26 -2.15 -4.75
C THR A 48 -5.40 -1.97 -3.74
N GLY A 49 -5.50 -0.80 -3.10
CA GLY A 49 -6.48 -0.55 -2.06
C GLY A 49 -6.19 -1.39 -0.83
N TYR A 50 -7.13 -2.24 -0.42
CA TYR A 50 -6.95 -3.17 0.72
C TYR A 50 -7.08 -4.61 0.21
N THR A 51 -5.96 -5.34 0.16
CA THR A 51 -5.87 -6.63 -0.53
C THR A 51 -5.12 -7.66 0.32
N LYS A 52 -5.60 -8.91 0.31
CA LYS A 52 -4.94 -10.04 0.97
C LYS A 52 -3.71 -10.49 0.17
N ILE A 53 -2.64 -10.92 0.85
CA ILE A 53 -1.38 -11.32 0.21
C ILE A 53 -1.54 -12.37 -0.92
N ASP A 54 -2.46 -13.31 -0.76
CA ASP A 54 -2.73 -14.36 -1.75
C ASP A 54 -3.14 -13.79 -3.11
N LYS A 55 -3.84 -12.65 -3.10
CA LYS A 55 -4.38 -11.99 -4.30
C LYS A 55 -3.48 -10.88 -4.84
N LEU A 56 -2.42 -10.51 -4.11
CA LEU A 56 -1.54 -9.40 -4.48
C LEU A 56 -0.71 -9.67 -5.74
N TYR A 57 -0.56 -10.93 -6.14
CA TYR A 57 0.27 -11.30 -7.29
C TYR A 57 -0.55 -11.75 -8.51
N ASP A 58 -1.87 -11.94 -8.35
CA ASP A 58 -2.75 -12.46 -9.41
C ASP A 58 -2.82 -11.52 -10.64
N TYR A 59 -2.62 -10.22 -10.46
CA TYR A 59 -2.62 -9.23 -11.55
C TYR A 59 -1.23 -8.96 -12.15
N LEU A 60 -0.15 -9.47 -11.53
CA LEU A 60 1.22 -9.34 -12.04
C LEU A 60 1.59 -10.47 -13.00
N ASP A 61 0.91 -11.61 -12.88
CA ASP A 61 1.11 -12.80 -13.71
C ASP A 61 0.17 -12.85 -14.95
N ALA A 62 -0.60 -11.77 -15.20
CA ALA A 62 -1.51 -11.61 -16.34
C ALA A 62 -0.88 -10.75 -17.46
#